data_AF-A0A3M0Y127-F1
#
_entry.id   AF-A0A3M0Y127-F1
#
_cell.length_a   1.000
_cell.length_b   1.000
_cell.length_c   1.000
_cell.angle_alpha   90.00
_cell.angle_beta   90.00
_cell.angle_gamma   90.00
#
_symmetry.space_group_name_H-M   'P 1'
#
loop_
_entity.id
_entity.type
_entity.pdbx_description
1 polymer ?
#
loop_
_entity_poly.entity_id
_entity_poly.type
_entity_poly.pdbx_seq_one_letter_code
_entity_poly.pdbx_strand_id
1 'polypeptide(L)'
;GETHVEEIREGRLALVIDSIPYNLVQSTLVERIVDAIKAERIRDIADVRNESGRQARTRIVCELKRGADPAVVENQLLQFTPLQQTFSINIVALVGRQPRTLPLKRLIELYIAHREEVITRRTRHLLREAQKKAHVLEGLIYAVCDLDEVIQLIRSSQTRQEAIERLMQRRFRIAPAHPYRRKIPARLLAQVDALEGGVALTRVQAEAIGAMRLIQLVGLEIEKLVADYAKLVEEIEGYEAILADRSKVLEIIKADCAEMKQRYASPRLTRIEERETDLDVEALIREETVVLTISHEGYVKRVPLDTYRQQGRGGRGVKASEARDGDFIEHLFVASTHADLLCFTNQGRVYRMKVYEAPQMSRTSKGRAIVNLLELRPD
;
A
#
# COMPACT_ATOMS: atom_id res chain seq x y z
N GLY A 1 14.95 -8.56 1.62
CA GLY A 1 14.90 -8.16 3.03
C GLY A 1 15.95 -7.10 3.24
N GLU A 2 15.92 -6.40 4.36
CA GLU A 2 16.98 -5.46 4.72
C GLU A 2 17.98 -6.16 5.65
N THR A 3 19.26 -5.91 5.39
CA THR A 3 20.38 -6.48 6.14
C THR A 3 21.37 -5.41 6.54
N HIS A 4 22.06 -5.61 7.65
CA HIS A 4 23.24 -4.83 8.02
C HIS A 4 24.36 -5.73 8.55
N VAL A 5 25.57 -5.20 8.57
CA VAL A 5 26.75 -5.89 9.10
C VAL A 5 26.99 -5.46 10.54
N GLU A 6 27.19 -6.43 11.42
CA GLU A 6 27.49 -6.24 12.85
C GLU A 6 28.77 -7.01 13.21
N GLU A 7 29.64 -6.45 14.05
CA GLU A 7 30.78 -7.17 14.61
C GLU A 7 30.37 -7.79 15.96
N ILE A 8 30.33 -9.12 16.03
CA ILE A 8 29.88 -9.83 17.25
C ILE A 8 31.03 -10.02 18.24
N ARG A 9 32.25 -10.25 17.74
CA ARG A 9 33.49 -10.46 18.52
C ARG A 9 34.67 -9.96 17.69
N GLU A 10 35.81 -9.69 18.32
CA GLU A 10 37.03 -9.24 17.62
C GLU A 10 37.34 -10.11 16.39
N GLY A 11 37.16 -9.53 15.20
CA GLY A 11 37.44 -10.17 13.92
C GLY A 11 36.39 -11.19 13.44
N ARG A 12 35.21 -11.23 14.05
CA ARG A 12 34.04 -11.99 13.58
C ARG A 12 32.86 -11.07 13.26
N LEU A 13 32.56 -10.98 11.97
CA LEU A 13 31.41 -10.27 11.43
C LEU A 13 30.19 -11.18 11.37
N ALA A 14 29.01 -10.58 11.42
CA ALA A 14 27.75 -11.22 11.13
C ALA A 14 26.91 -10.34 10.22
N LEU A 15 26.13 -10.99 9.36
CA LEU A 15 25.08 -10.33 8.59
C LEU A 15 23.75 -10.53 9.32
N VAL A 16 23.14 -9.43 9.75
CA VAL A 16 21.89 -9.42 10.50
C VAL A 16 20.75 -9.02 9.56
N ILE A 17 19.69 -9.82 9.53
CA ILE A 17 18.47 -9.55 8.75
C ILE A 17 17.45 -8.85 9.66
N ASP A 18 17.17 -7.58 9.37
CA ASP A 18 16.25 -6.72 10.14
C ASP A 18 14.81 -6.78 9.63
N SER A 19 14.63 -7.07 8.34
CA SER A 19 13.31 -7.17 7.73
C SER A 19 13.26 -8.24 6.66
N ILE A 20 12.13 -8.94 6.60
CA ILE A 20 11.89 -10.01 5.63
C ILE A 20 10.83 -9.58 4.60
N PRO A 21 10.85 -10.16 3.39
CA PRO A 21 9.81 -9.93 2.39
C PRO A 21 8.39 -10.16 2.92
N TYR A 22 7.44 -9.48 2.28
CA TYR A 22 6.01 -9.63 2.57
C TYR A 22 5.57 -11.10 2.41
N ASN A 23 4.71 -11.58 3.31
CA ASN A 23 4.24 -12.97 3.41
C ASN A 23 5.32 -14.05 3.65
N LEU A 24 6.58 -13.69 3.90
CA LEU A 24 7.59 -14.65 4.33
C LEU A 24 7.51 -14.89 5.84
N VAL A 25 7.70 -16.15 6.26
CA VAL A 25 7.80 -16.54 7.66
C VAL A 25 9.28 -16.68 8.05
N GLN A 26 9.66 -16.16 9.22
CA GLN A 26 11.05 -16.19 9.71
C GLN A 26 11.63 -17.60 9.79
N SER A 27 10.88 -18.57 10.31
CA SER A 27 11.33 -19.98 10.41
C SER A 27 11.63 -20.57 9.04
N THR A 28 10.77 -20.34 8.05
CA THR A 28 10.97 -20.78 6.67
C THR A 28 12.21 -20.15 6.04
N LEU A 29 12.49 -18.88 6.32
CA LEU A 29 13.72 -18.24 5.84
C LEU A 29 14.96 -18.92 6.44
N VAL A 30 14.98 -19.16 7.76
CA VAL A 30 16.10 -19.84 8.45
C VAL A 30 16.31 -21.25 7.89
N GLU A 31 15.24 -22.03 7.71
CA GLU A 31 15.31 -23.36 7.09
C GLU A 31 15.94 -23.30 5.70
N ARG A 32 15.52 -22.35 4.85
CA ARG A 32 16.07 -22.18 3.50
C ARG A 32 17.54 -21.75 3.50
N ILE A 33 17.97 -20.94 4.45
CA ILE A 33 19.38 -20.59 4.61
C ILE A 33 20.18 -21.85 4.98
N VAL A 34 19.69 -22.64 5.96
CA VAL A 34 20.34 -23.88 6.38
C VAL A 34 20.43 -24.88 5.22
N ASP A 35 19.37 -25.01 4.41
CA ASP A 35 19.37 -25.86 3.22
C ASP A 35 20.40 -25.39 2.18
N ALA A 36 20.51 -24.07 1.95
CA ALA A 36 21.50 -23.50 1.03
C ALA A 36 22.94 -23.71 1.51
N ILE A 37 23.17 -23.71 2.83
CA ILE A 37 24.48 -24.05 3.43
C ILE A 37 24.79 -25.53 3.25
N LYS A 38 23.82 -26.42 3.55
CA LYS A 38 23.98 -27.88 3.37
C LYS A 38 24.24 -28.28 1.91
N ALA A 39 23.64 -27.55 0.96
CA ALA A 39 23.87 -27.73 -0.46
C ALA A 39 25.17 -27.10 -0.97
N GLU A 40 26.02 -26.56 -0.08
CA GLU A 40 27.27 -25.86 -0.39
C GLU A 40 27.12 -24.65 -1.35
N ARG A 41 25.90 -24.10 -1.46
CA ARG A 41 25.60 -22.89 -2.26
C ARG A 41 26.03 -21.63 -1.54
N ILE A 42 25.96 -21.64 -0.20
CA ILE A 42 26.44 -20.57 0.68
C ILE A 42 27.51 -21.18 1.59
N ARG A 43 28.77 -20.79 1.39
CA ARG A 43 29.91 -21.44 2.06
C ARG A 43 30.44 -20.66 3.25
N ASP A 44 30.22 -19.35 3.26
CA ASP A 44 30.89 -18.43 4.18
C ASP A 44 30.08 -18.10 5.44
N ILE A 45 28.97 -18.82 5.67
CA ILE A 45 28.20 -18.76 6.91
C ILE A 45 28.65 -19.90 7.85
N ALA A 46 28.96 -19.55 9.09
CA ALA A 46 29.36 -20.47 10.14
C ALA A 46 28.16 -20.98 10.96
N ASP A 47 27.23 -20.09 11.29
CA ASP A 47 26.04 -20.39 12.10
C ASP A 47 24.89 -19.43 11.74
N VAL A 48 23.65 -19.87 11.94
CA VAL A 48 22.45 -19.06 11.69
C VAL A 48 21.52 -19.18 12.89
N ARG A 49 21.17 -18.05 13.51
CA ARG A 49 20.33 -18.00 14.70
C ARG A 49 19.19 -17.02 14.52
N ASN A 50 18.00 -17.40 14.98
CA ASN A 50 16.88 -16.48 15.07
C ASN A 50 16.83 -15.87 16.48
N GLU A 51 17.21 -14.60 16.59
CA GLU A 51 17.18 -13.81 17.82
C GLU A 51 15.99 -12.85 17.85
N SER A 52 14.97 -13.09 16.99
CA SER A 52 13.73 -12.31 17.00
C SER A 52 12.97 -12.49 18.31
N GLY A 53 12.43 -11.40 18.84
CA GLY A 53 11.78 -11.43 20.15
C GLY A 53 11.12 -10.10 20.53
N ARG A 54 11.12 -9.78 21.82
CA ARG A 54 10.50 -8.55 22.33
C ARG A 54 11.28 -7.28 21.96
N GLN A 55 12.60 -7.38 21.83
CA GLN A 55 13.49 -6.24 21.56
C GLN A 55 13.55 -5.89 20.07
N ALA A 56 13.48 -6.89 19.19
CA ALA A 56 13.49 -6.72 17.74
C ALA A 56 12.46 -7.66 17.10
N ARG A 57 11.59 -7.11 16.24
CA ARG A 57 10.53 -7.87 15.56
C ARG A 57 11.10 -8.96 14.65
N THR A 58 12.21 -8.65 13.97
CA THR A 58 12.99 -9.60 13.18
C THR A 58 14.46 -9.33 13.47
N ARG A 59 15.20 -10.36 13.87
CA ARG A 59 16.65 -10.35 13.99
C ARG A 59 17.15 -11.76 13.71
N ILE A 60 17.51 -12.04 12.46
CA ILE A 60 18.13 -13.32 12.07
C ILE A 60 19.62 -13.05 11.87
N VAL A 61 20.45 -13.68 12.68
CA VAL A 61 21.89 -13.46 12.72
C VAL A 61 22.58 -14.58 11.94
N CYS A 62 23.28 -14.22 10.86
CA CYS A 62 24.14 -15.13 10.11
C CYS A 62 25.60 -14.83 10.48
N GLU A 63 26.20 -15.66 11.34
CA GLU A 63 27.61 -15.52 11.69
C GLU A 63 28.48 -15.88 10.48
N LEU A 64 29.41 -14.99 10.11
CA LEU A 64 30.31 -15.22 8.99
C LEU A 64 31.56 -15.98 9.42
N LYS A 65 32.10 -16.81 8.52
CA LYS A 65 33.42 -17.43 8.69
C LYS A 65 34.51 -16.36 8.68
N ARG A 66 35.65 -16.65 9.32
CA ARG A 66 36.76 -15.70 9.42
C ARG A 66 37.26 -15.32 8.02
N GLY A 67 37.27 -14.02 7.74
CA GLY A 67 37.72 -13.47 6.46
C GLY A 67 36.68 -13.53 5.34
N ALA A 68 35.44 -13.92 5.61
CA ALA A 68 34.35 -13.81 4.64
C ALA A 68 34.04 -12.34 4.31
N ASP A 69 33.64 -12.07 3.07
CA ASP A 69 33.15 -10.76 2.65
C ASP A 69 31.63 -10.67 2.87
N PRO A 70 31.13 -9.77 3.74
CA PRO A 70 29.71 -9.64 4.00
C PRO A 70 28.87 -9.32 2.75
N ALA A 71 29.40 -8.55 1.80
CA ALA A 71 28.67 -8.17 0.59
C ALA A 71 28.42 -9.38 -0.32
N VAL A 72 29.42 -10.26 -0.44
CA VAL A 72 29.31 -11.52 -1.19
C VAL A 72 28.27 -12.44 -0.55
N VAL A 73 28.26 -12.55 0.78
CA VAL A 73 27.29 -13.37 1.51
C VAL A 73 25.88 -12.79 1.40
N GLU A 74 25.72 -11.46 1.44
CA GLU A 74 24.44 -10.80 1.19
C GLU A 74 23.90 -11.17 -0.20
N ASN A 75 24.72 -11.05 -1.25
CA ASN A 75 24.32 -11.42 -2.61
C ASN A 75 23.93 -12.90 -2.72
N GLN A 76 24.69 -13.80 -2.09
CA GLN A 76 24.38 -15.22 -2.04
C GLN A 76 23.05 -15.51 -1.31
N LEU A 77 22.77 -14.79 -0.22
CA LEU A 77 21.49 -14.90 0.50
C LEU A 77 20.33 -14.41 -0.35
N LEU A 78 20.48 -13.29 -1.07
CA LEU A 78 19.44 -12.79 -1.98
C LEU A 78 19.16 -13.77 -3.12
N GLN A 79 20.20 -14.39 -3.69
CA GLN A 79 20.08 -15.30 -4.83
C GLN A 79 19.53 -16.69 -4.46
N PHE A 80 19.96 -17.24 -3.32
CA PHE A 80 19.71 -18.65 -2.98
C PHE A 80 18.66 -18.86 -1.89
N THR A 81 18.06 -17.79 -1.38
CA THR A 81 17.05 -17.86 -0.32
C THR A 81 15.86 -16.97 -0.68
N PRO A 82 14.69 -17.14 -0.04
CA PRO A 82 13.54 -16.28 -0.26
C PRO A 82 13.70 -14.86 0.30
N LEU A 83 14.92 -14.42 0.63
CA LEU A 83 15.18 -13.06 1.09
C LEU A 83 14.91 -12.02 -0.01
N GLN A 84 15.03 -12.41 -1.28
CA GLN A 84 14.51 -11.68 -2.44
C GLN A 84 13.41 -12.51 -3.10
N GLN A 85 12.30 -11.87 -3.45
CA GLN A 85 11.15 -12.54 -4.07
C GLN A 85 10.57 -11.68 -5.18
N THR A 86 10.06 -12.35 -6.21
CA THR A 86 9.22 -11.69 -7.22
C THR A 86 7.79 -11.63 -6.72
N PHE A 87 7.17 -10.46 -6.81
CA PHE A 87 5.75 -10.28 -6.51
C PHE A 87 5.00 -9.87 -7.78
N SER A 88 4.12 -10.75 -8.26
CA SER A 88 3.33 -10.50 -9.47
C SER A 88 2.14 -9.59 -9.15
N ILE A 89 2.15 -8.38 -9.72
CA ILE A 89 1.05 -7.43 -9.57
C ILE A 89 0.03 -7.64 -10.68
N ASN A 90 -1.20 -8.01 -10.31
CA ASN A 90 -2.32 -8.08 -11.24
C ASN A 90 -3.58 -7.44 -10.63
N ILE A 91 -3.98 -6.30 -11.16
CA ILE A 91 -5.12 -5.53 -10.65
C ILE A 91 -6.39 -5.94 -11.41
N VAL A 92 -7.12 -6.92 -10.88
CA VAL A 92 -8.41 -7.37 -11.41
C VAL A 92 -9.50 -7.11 -10.39
N ALA A 93 -10.59 -6.47 -10.81
CA ALA A 93 -11.75 -6.21 -9.96
C ALA A 93 -13.06 -6.35 -10.73
N LEU A 94 -14.18 -6.43 -10.02
CA LEU A 94 -15.51 -6.46 -10.62
C LEU A 94 -15.99 -5.05 -10.91
N VAL A 95 -16.30 -4.78 -12.18
CA VAL A 95 -16.98 -3.55 -12.62
C VAL A 95 -18.30 -3.95 -13.25
N GLY A 96 -19.42 -3.56 -12.64
CA GLY A 96 -20.75 -3.96 -13.12
C GLY A 96 -20.95 -5.47 -13.14
N ARG A 97 -20.47 -6.18 -12.10
CA ARG A 97 -20.50 -7.65 -11.97
C ARG A 97 -19.68 -8.42 -13.01
N GLN A 98 -18.81 -7.74 -13.76
CA GLN A 98 -17.89 -8.37 -14.71
C GLN A 98 -16.44 -8.18 -14.27
N PRO A 99 -15.59 -9.23 -14.31
CA PRO A 99 -14.17 -9.09 -14.02
C PRO A 99 -13.49 -8.25 -15.09
N ARG A 100 -12.71 -7.25 -14.66
CA ARG A 100 -11.94 -6.36 -15.52
C ARG A 100 -10.56 -6.13 -14.91
N THR A 101 -9.54 -6.12 -15.76
CA THR A 101 -8.20 -5.63 -15.39
C THR A 101 -8.20 -4.11 -15.46
N LEU A 102 -7.74 -3.43 -14.41
CA LEU A 102 -7.89 -1.98 -14.26
C LEU A 102 -6.54 -1.28 -14.05
N PRO A 103 -6.22 -0.22 -14.83
CA PRO A 103 -5.11 0.66 -14.49
C PRO A 103 -5.46 1.55 -13.29
N LEU A 104 -4.44 2.10 -12.62
CA LEU A 104 -4.60 2.94 -11.41
C LEU A 104 -5.53 4.13 -11.65
N LYS A 105 -5.40 4.83 -12.79
CA LYS A 105 -6.29 5.95 -13.15
C LYS A 105 -7.77 5.52 -13.14
N ARG A 106 -8.07 4.35 -13.72
CA ARG A 106 -9.44 3.85 -13.80
C ARG A 106 -10.02 3.46 -12.45
N LEU A 107 -9.19 2.93 -11.54
CA LEU A 107 -9.60 2.66 -10.16
C LEU A 107 -10.04 3.96 -9.46
N ILE A 108 -9.25 5.03 -9.60
CA ILE A 108 -9.55 6.33 -9.00
C ILE A 108 -10.84 6.91 -9.58
N GLU A 109 -11.03 6.85 -10.91
CA GLU A 109 -12.27 7.29 -11.56
C GLU A 109 -13.49 6.54 -11.04
N LEU A 110 -13.40 5.21 -10.89
CA LEU A 110 -14.51 4.39 -10.37
C LEU A 110 -14.82 4.72 -8.91
N TYR A 111 -13.79 4.95 -8.10
CA TYR A 111 -13.97 5.40 -6.71
C TYR A 111 -14.69 6.75 -6.66
N ILE A 112 -14.26 7.74 -7.45
CA ILE A 112 -14.89 9.07 -7.50
C ILE A 112 -16.34 8.95 -7.96
N ALA A 113 -16.62 8.19 -9.03
CA ALA A 113 -17.98 7.99 -9.52
C ALA A 113 -18.89 7.35 -8.46
N HIS A 114 -18.38 6.36 -7.72
CA HIS A 114 -19.11 5.76 -6.61
C HIS A 114 -19.38 6.77 -5.49
N ARG A 115 -18.40 7.61 -5.13
CA ARG A 115 -18.57 8.67 -4.12
C ARG A 115 -19.59 9.71 -4.56
N GLU A 116 -19.58 10.12 -5.82
CA GLU A 116 -20.59 11.03 -6.39
C GLU A 116 -22.00 10.43 -6.24
N GLU A 117 -22.19 9.15 -6.57
CA GLU A 117 -23.48 8.46 -6.41
C GLU A 117 -23.92 8.43 -4.93
N VAL A 118 -23.04 8.02 -4.03
CA VAL A 118 -23.33 7.94 -2.59
C VAL A 118 -23.73 9.29 -2.02
N ILE A 119 -22.96 10.34 -2.31
CA ILE A 119 -23.24 11.70 -1.83
C ILE A 119 -24.57 12.17 -2.41
N THR A 120 -24.79 12.01 -3.71
CA THR A 120 -26.05 12.41 -4.36
C THR A 120 -27.26 11.71 -3.74
N ARG A 121 -27.18 10.39 -3.51
CA ARG A 121 -28.26 9.61 -2.90
C ARG A 121 -28.52 10.03 -1.45
N ARG A 122 -27.47 10.23 -0.67
CA ARG A 122 -27.56 10.73 0.71
C ARG A 122 -28.21 12.11 0.75
N THR A 123 -27.75 13.05 -0.07
CA THR A 123 -28.29 14.41 -0.12
C THR A 123 -29.75 14.42 -0.55
N ARG A 124 -30.16 13.61 -1.53
CA ARG A 124 -31.58 13.47 -1.89
C ARG A 124 -32.44 12.92 -0.75
N HIS A 125 -31.91 11.98 0.03
CA HIS A 125 -32.62 11.44 1.19
C HIS A 125 -32.80 12.51 2.26
N LEU A 126 -31.72 13.23 2.61
CA LEU A 126 -31.75 14.32 3.59
C LEU A 126 -32.68 15.45 3.15
N LEU A 127 -32.63 15.85 1.88
CA LEU A 127 -33.53 16.85 1.30
C LEU A 127 -34.99 16.45 1.47
N ARG A 128 -35.36 15.20 1.13
CA ARG A 128 -36.74 14.71 1.28
C ARG A 128 -37.19 14.73 2.75
N GLU A 129 -36.34 14.32 3.67
CA GLU A 129 -36.66 14.32 5.11
C GLU A 129 -36.80 15.75 5.66
N ALA A 130 -35.91 16.67 5.26
CA ALA A 130 -35.99 18.08 5.62
C ALA A 130 -37.28 18.73 5.06
N GLN A 131 -37.61 18.47 3.79
CA GLN A 131 -38.84 18.96 3.16
C GLN A 131 -40.11 18.45 3.86
N LYS A 132 -40.17 17.16 4.25
CA LYS A 132 -41.31 16.64 5.01
C LYS A 132 -41.49 17.33 6.36
N LYS A 133 -40.39 17.58 7.08
CA LYS A 133 -40.42 18.28 8.37
C LYS A 133 -40.83 19.75 8.19
N ALA A 134 -40.24 20.43 7.22
CA ALA A 134 -40.56 21.81 6.86
C ALA A 134 -42.05 21.95 6.54
N HIS A 135 -42.58 21.06 5.70
CA HIS A 135 -44.00 21.02 5.34
C HIS A 135 -44.94 20.96 6.55
N VAL A 136 -44.59 20.16 7.58
CA VAL A 136 -45.38 20.11 8.82
C VAL A 136 -45.28 21.44 9.59
N LEU A 137 -44.07 21.98 9.76
CA LEU A 137 -43.86 23.24 10.47
C LEU A 137 -44.56 24.41 9.78
N GLU A 138 -44.60 24.46 8.45
CA GLU A 138 -45.33 25.48 7.68
C GLU A 138 -46.80 25.53 8.08
N GLY A 139 -47.45 24.36 8.17
CA GLY A 139 -48.84 24.25 8.63
C GLY A 139 -49.03 24.78 10.04
N LEU A 140 -48.11 24.48 10.95
CA LEU A 140 -48.16 24.98 12.33
C LEU A 140 -47.93 26.50 12.39
N ILE A 141 -47.02 27.05 11.58
CA ILE A 141 -46.80 28.50 11.48
C ILE A 141 -48.08 29.19 11.01
N TYR A 142 -48.72 28.67 9.96
CA TYR A 142 -49.99 29.20 9.47
C TYR A 142 -51.07 29.20 10.55
N ALA A 143 -51.19 28.10 11.30
CA ALA A 143 -52.18 27.99 12.37
C ALA A 143 -51.92 28.94 13.53
N VAL A 144 -50.67 29.12 13.94
CA VAL A 144 -50.31 30.03 15.03
C VAL A 144 -50.56 31.50 14.64
N CYS A 145 -50.39 31.86 13.37
CA CYS A 145 -50.64 33.24 12.92
C CYS A 145 -52.14 33.61 12.93
N ASP A 146 -53.04 32.63 12.75
CA ASP A 146 -54.50 32.80 12.74
C ASP A 146 -55.17 31.98 13.86
N LEU A 147 -54.58 31.96 15.06
CA LEU A 147 -54.93 31.01 16.12
C LEU A 147 -56.40 31.07 16.57
N ASP A 148 -56.94 32.27 16.78
CA ASP A 148 -58.32 32.43 17.28
C ASP A 148 -59.35 31.81 16.32
N GLU A 149 -59.12 32.01 15.04
CA GLU A 149 -59.94 31.47 13.96
C GLU A 149 -59.83 29.94 13.87
N VAL A 150 -58.62 29.40 14.04
CA VAL A 150 -58.38 27.95 14.11
C VAL A 150 -59.13 27.34 15.30
N ILE A 151 -59.07 27.97 16.47
CA ILE A 151 -59.77 27.52 17.67
C ILE A 151 -61.28 27.56 17.46
N GLN A 152 -61.82 28.65 16.90
CA GLN A 152 -63.24 28.78 16.63
C GLN A 152 -63.73 27.68 15.66
N LEU A 153 -62.97 27.42 14.59
CA LEU A 153 -63.28 26.37 13.62
C LEU A 153 -63.31 24.99 14.29
N ILE A 154 -62.28 24.65 15.06
CA ILE A 154 -62.18 23.36 15.77
C ILE A 154 -63.31 23.21 16.79
N ARG A 155 -63.58 24.24 17.61
CA ARG A 155 -64.66 24.20 18.62
C ARG A 155 -66.05 24.08 18.03
N SER A 156 -66.27 24.58 16.81
CA SER A 156 -67.55 24.48 16.11
C SER A 156 -67.76 23.15 15.38
N SER A 157 -66.75 22.29 15.31
CA SER A 157 -66.81 21.00 14.62
C SER A 157 -67.26 19.89 15.58
N GLN A 158 -68.08 18.95 15.10
CA GLN A 158 -68.63 17.86 15.92
C GLN A 158 -67.68 16.66 16.02
N THR A 159 -66.83 16.46 15.00
CA THR A 159 -65.87 15.34 14.97
C THR A 159 -64.46 15.80 14.60
N ARG A 160 -63.45 14.98 14.96
CA ARG A 160 -62.05 15.22 14.55
C ARG A 160 -61.90 15.27 13.03
N GLN A 161 -62.59 14.38 12.32
CA GLN A 161 -62.51 14.31 10.85
C GLN A 161 -63.10 15.58 10.21
N GLU A 162 -64.25 16.04 10.69
CA GLU A 162 -64.86 17.29 10.25
C GLU A 162 -63.92 18.49 10.48
N ALA A 163 -63.29 18.57 11.66
CA ALA A 163 -62.34 19.64 11.96
C ALA A 163 -61.14 19.63 10.99
N ILE A 164 -60.58 18.46 10.67
CA ILE A 164 -59.47 18.32 9.71
C ILE A 164 -59.91 18.76 8.31
N GLU A 165 -61.08 18.31 7.84
CA GLU A 165 -61.61 18.67 6.52
C GLU A 165 -61.86 20.19 6.41
N ARG A 166 -62.41 20.80 7.46
CA ARG A 166 -62.64 22.26 7.52
C ARG A 166 -61.33 23.05 7.58
N LEU A 167 -60.32 22.57 8.31
CA LEU A 167 -58.98 23.18 8.31
C LEU A 167 -58.33 23.11 6.91
N MET A 168 -58.51 22.02 6.16
CA MET A 168 -58.00 21.90 4.80
C MET A 168 -58.71 22.82 3.80
N GLN A 169 -60.01 23.06 3.98
CA GLN A 169 -60.80 23.96 3.13
C GLN A 169 -60.52 25.43 3.40
N ARG A 170 -60.11 25.78 4.63
CA ARG A 170 -59.75 27.14 5.01
C ARG A 170 -58.51 27.61 4.24
N ARG A 171 -58.51 28.90 3.90
CA ARG A 171 -57.33 29.59 3.36
C ARG A 171 -56.65 30.38 4.47
N PHE A 172 -55.38 30.07 4.70
CA PHE A 172 -54.54 30.72 5.70
C PHE A 172 -53.73 31.85 5.07
N ARG A 173 -53.53 32.92 5.84
CA ARG A 173 -52.69 34.05 5.45
C ARG A 173 -51.83 34.47 6.63
N ILE A 174 -50.71 35.12 6.34
CA ILE A 174 -49.87 35.73 7.38
C ILE A 174 -50.04 37.23 7.25
N ALA A 175 -50.74 37.87 8.17
CA ALA A 175 -50.98 39.31 8.09
C ALA A 175 -49.65 40.10 8.05
N PRO A 176 -49.54 41.17 7.24
CA PRO A 176 -48.32 42.00 7.18
C PRO A 176 -47.90 42.59 8.54
N ALA A 177 -48.88 42.86 9.41
CA ALA A 177 -48.67 43.39 10.76
C ALA A 177 -48.36 42.32 11.82
N HIS A 178 -48.32 41.02 11.45
CA HIS A 178 -48.16 39.94 12.43
C HIS A 178 -46.77 39.98 13.10
N PRO A 179 -46.67 39.88 14.44
CA PRO A 179 -45.40 40.05 15.17
C PRO A 179 -44.27 39.13 14.70
N TYR A 180 -44.61 37.90 14.32
CA TYR A 180 -43.64 36.89 13.92
C TYR A 180 -43.29 36.93 12.42
N ARG A 181 -43.99 37.72 11.59
CA ARG A 181 -43.75 37.76 10.13
C ARG A 181 -42.31 38.09 9.76
N ARG A 182 -41.65 38.96 10.53
CA ARG A 182 -40.24 39.34 10.33
C ARG A 182 -39.25 38.19 10.57
N LYS A 183 -39.63 37.19 11.38
CA LYS A 183 -38.81 36.03 11.70
C LYS A 183 -39.05 34.87 10.74
N ILE A 184 -40.11 34.91 9.94
CA ILE A 184 -40.46 33.85 8.98
C ILE A 184 -39.59 33.98 7.73
N PRO A 185 -38.98 32.88 7.25
CA PRO A 185 -38.17 32.89 6.02
C PRO A 185 -38.92 33.42 4.79
N ALA A 186 -38.21 34.17 3.96
CA ALA A 186 -38.76 34.78 2.74
C ALA A 186 -39.36 33.75 1.77
N ARG A 187 -38.80 32.54 1.71
CA ARG A 187 -39.31 31.43 0.89
C ARG A 187 -40.77 31.10 1.21
N LEU A 188 -41.15 31.08 2.49
CA LEU A 188 -42.53 30.82 2.90
C LEU A 188 -43.44 32.02 2.63
N LEU A 189 -42.96 33.23 2.91
CA LEU A 189 -43.74 34.45 2.68
C LEU A 189 -44.04 34.64 1.18
N ALA A 190 -43.06 34.39 0.31
CA ALA A 190 -43.26 34.46 -1.14
C ALA A 190 -44.33 33.47 -1.63
N GLN A 191 -44.37 32.25 -1.07
CA GLN A 191 -45.41 31.27 -1.41
C GLN A 191 -46.81 31.72 -0.96
N VAL A 192 -46.91 32.32 0.23
CA VAL A 192 -48.20 32.81 0.77
C VAL A 192 -48.67 34.05 0.00
N ASP A 193 -47.78 35.01 -0.23
CA ASP A 193 -48.10 36.28 -0.87
C ASP A 193 -48.38 36.10 -2.38
N ALA A 194 -47.82 35.08 -3.03
CA ALA A 194 -48.11 34.76 -4.44
C ALA A 194 -49.54 34.25 -4.67
N LEU A 195 -50.24 33.80 -3.63
CA LEU A 195 -51.60 33.27 -3.72
C LEU A 195 -52.59 34.31 -3.19
N GLU A 196 -53.25 35.03 -4.10
CA GLU A 196 -54.23 36.08 -3.76
C GLU A 196 -55.34 35.60 -2.80
N GLY A 197 -55.65 34.31 -2.79
CA GLY A 197 -56.67 33.68 -1.93
C GLY A 197 -56.17 33.13 -0.59
N GLY A 198 -54.86 33.10 -0.32
CA GLY A 198 -54.25 32.38 0.81
C GLY A 198 -53.97 30.89 0.54
N VAL A 199 -53.26 30.24 1.47
CA VAL A 199 -52.75 28.87 1.33
C VAL A 199 -53.74 27.87 1.91
N ALA A 200 -54.03 26.79 1.18
CA ALA A 200 -54.80 25.66 1.71
C ALA A 200 -53.86 24.65 2.36
N LEU A 201 -54.30 24.05 3.48
CA LEU A 201 -53.52 23.04 4.17
C LEU A 201 -53.67 21.66 3.54
N THR A 202 -52.60 20.90 3.57
CA THR A 202 -52.65 19.46 3.33
C THR A 202 -53.23 18.73 4.54
N ARG A 203 -53.68 17.49 4.32
CA ARG A 203 -54.15 16.63 5.41
C ARG A 203 -53.12 16.44 6.52
N VAL A 204 -51.86 16.24 6.17
CA VAL A 204 -50.76 16.05 7.15
C VAL A 204 -50.58 17.30 8.03
N GLN A 205 -50.66 18.49 7.43
CA GLN A 205 -50.58 19.76 8.17
C GLN A 205 -51.79 19.94 9.09
N ALA A 206 -53.01 19.70 8.59
CA ALA A 206 -54.23 19.81 9.38
C ALA A 206 -54.25 18.82 10.56
N GLU A 207 -53.80 17.59 10.34
CA GLU A 207 -53.64 16.58 11.40
C GLU A 207 -52.58 17.00 12.43
N ALA A 208 -51.47 17.61 12.00
CA ALA A 208 -50.44 18.13 12.90
C ALA A 208 -50.94 19.29 13.77
N ILE A 209 -51.74 20.20 13.21
CA ILE A 209 -52.39 21.28 13.96
C ILE A 209 -53.34 20.71 15.01
N GLY A 210 -54.16 19.72 14.64
CA GLY A 210 -55.06 19.06 15.57
C GLY A 210 -54.36 18.27 16.69
N ALA A 211 -53.09 17.91 16.50
CA ALA A 211 -52.26 17.24 17.50
C ALA A 211 -51.42 18.21 18.35
N MET A 212 -51.52 19.51 18.11
CA MET A 212 -50.78 20.54 18.85
C MET A 212 -51.22 20.56 20.32
N ARG A 213 -50.27 20.78 21.23
CA ARG A 213 -50.52 20.96 22.66
C ARG A 213 -50.64 22.45 22.96
N LEU A 214 -51.56 22.83 23.87
CA LEU A 214 -51.76 24.23 24.28
C LEU A 214 -50.47 24.92 24.75
N ILE A 215 -49.53 24.18 25.35
CA ILE A 215 -48.24 24.71 25.78
C ILE A 215 -47.38 25.25 24.62
N GLN A 216 -47.60 24.79 23.38
CA GLN A 216 -46.87 25.23 22.19
C GLN A 216 -47.30 26.61 21.69
N LEU A 217 -48.35 27.19 22.28
CA LEU A 217 -48.86 28.54 21.97
C LEU A 217 -48.14 29.63 22.76
N VAL A 218 -47.25 29.27 23.69
CA VAL A 218 -46.41 30.23 24.42
C VAL A 218 -45.47 30.92 23.44
N GLY A 219 -45.28 32.24 23.58
CA GLY A 219 -44.48 33.03 22.64
C GLY A 219 -43.08 32.47 22.36
N LEU A 220 -42.38 31.93 23.37
CA LEU A 220 -41.08 31.28 23.20
C LEU A 220 -41.13 30.01 22.33
N GLU A 221 -42.18 29.21 22.45
CA GLU A 221 -42.35 27.99 21.64
C GLU A 221 -42.66 28.35 20.17
N ILE A 222 -43.41 29.43 19.93
CA ILE A 222 -43.66 29.96 18.59
C ILE A 222 -42.36 30.46 17.97
N GLU A 223 -41.55 31.21 18.72
CA GLU A 223 -40.26 31.70 18.24
C GLU A 223 -39.32 30.54 17.90
N LYS A 224 -39.28 29.52 18.76
CA LYS A 224 -38.51 28.30 18.51
C LYS A 224 -38.99 27.57 17.26
N LEU A 225 -40.30 27.46 17.06
CA LEU A 225 -40.89 26.82 15.89
C LEU A 225 -40.49 27.53 14.58
N VAL A 226 -40.55 28.87 14.56
CA VAL A 226 -40.12 29.67 13.41
C VAL A 226 -38.60 29.54 13.19
N ALA A 227 -37.80 29.53 14.25
CA ALA A 227 -36.36 29.34 14.16
C ALA A 227 -35.98 27.94 13.64
N ASP A 228 -36.69 26.90 14.06
CA ASP A 228 -36.48 25.53 13.59
C ASP A 228 -36.87 25.39 12.11
N TYR A 229 -37.94 26.05 11.68
CA TYR A 229 -38.29 26.14 10.26
C TYR A 229 -37.22 26.87 9.44
N ALA A 230 -36.69 28.01 9.94
CA ALA A 230 -35.63 28.75 9.26
C ALA A 230 -34.38 27.90 9.03
N LYS A 231 -33.94 27.15 10.05
CA LYS A 231 -32.83 26.19 9.90
C LYS A 231 -33.10 25.12 8.84
N LEU A 232 -34.31 24.56 8.82
CA LEU A 232 -34.68 23.57 7.80
C LEU A 232 -34.66 24.18 6.39
N VAL A 233 -35.07 25.44 6.22
CA VAL A 233 -34.98 26.12 4.92
C VAL A 233 -33.53 26.28 4.48
N GLU A 234 -32.63 26.70 5.38
CA GLU A 234 -31.19 26.78 5.10
C GLU A 234 -30.60 25.41 4.69
N GLU A 235 -30.98 24.34 5.40
CA GLU A 235 -30.58 22.97 5.06
C GLU A 235 -31.09 22.54 3.68
N ILE A 236 -32.36 22.80 3.38
CA ILE A 236 -33.00 22.48 2.09
C ILE A 236 -32.27 23.21 0.95
N GLU A 237 -32.02 24.51 1.09
CA GLU A 237 -31.29 25.29 0.09
C GLU A 237 -29.86 24.78 -0.10
N GLY A 238 -29.19 24.42 1.00
CA GLY A 238 -27.88 23.78 0.95
C GLY A 238 -27.90 22.46 0.16
N TYR A 239 -28.87 21.58 0.42
CA TYR A 239 -29.02 20.32 -0.29
C TYR A 239 -29.41 20.50 -1.76
N GLU A 240 -30.33 21.42 -2.07
CA GLU A 240 -30.71 21.78 -3.44
C GLU A 240 -29.48 22.28 -4.22
N ALA A 241 -28.66 23.13 -3.59
CA ALA A 241 -27.44 23.65 -4.20
C ALA A 241 -26.39 22.55 -4.46
N ILE A 242 -26.22 21.59 -3.53
CA ILE A 242 -25.32 20.43 -3.73
C ILE A 242 -25.81 19.56 -4.89
N LEU A 243 -27.12 19.35 -5.02
CA LEU A 243 -27.69 18.51 -6.10
C LEU A 243 -27.67 19.20 -7.47
N ALA A 244 -27.69 20.54 -7.50
CA ALA A 244 -27.65 21.32 -8.73
C ALA A 244 -26.24 21.44 -9.34
N ASP A 245 -25.20 21.46 -8.50
CA ASP A 245 -23.81 21.68 -8.94
C ASP A 245 -22.89 20.51 -8.59
N ARG A 246 -22.39 19.83 -9.64
CA ARG A 246 -21.41 18.75 -9.51
C ARG A 246 -20.11 19.22 -8.83
N SER A 247 -19.71 20.48 -9.00
CA SER A 247 -18.48 21.02 -8.42
C SER A 247 -18.51 20.96 -6.90
N LYS A 248 -19.67 21.26 -6.29
CA LYS A 248 -19.88 21.14 -4.84
C LYS A 248 -19.75 19.69 -4.36
N VAL A 249 -20.24 18.72 -5.14
CA VAL A 249 -20.06 17.31 -4.82
C VAL A 249 -18.57 16.94 -4.82
N LEU A 250 -17.81 17.42 -5.81
CA LEU A 250 -16.36 17.19 -5.87
C LEU A 250 -15.60 17.88 -4.73
N GLU A 251 -16.02 19.06 -4.30
CA GLU A 251 -15.47 19.73 -3.11
C GLU A 251 -15.71 18.93 -1.84
N ILE A 252 -16.91 18.38 -1.65
CA ILE A 252 -17.21 17.47 -0.53
C ILE A 252 -16.30 16.24 -0.59
N ILE A 253 -16.11 15.63 -1.77
CA ILE A 253 -15.21 14.47 -1.91
C ILE A 253 -13.78 14.84 -1.54
N LYS A 254 -13.29 16.02 -1.95
CA LYS A 254 -11.95 16.50 -1.58
C LYS A 254 -11.82 16.72 -0.08
N ALA A 255 -12.82 17.34 0.55
CA ALA A 255 -12.86 17.56 1.99
C ALA A 255 -12.85 16.23 2.75
N ASP A 256 -13.69 15.26 2.35
CA ASP A 256 -13.69 13.90 2.89
C ASP A 256 -12.30 13.25 2.79
N CYS A 257 -11.64 13.34 1.63
CA CYS A 257 -10.30 12.78 1.44
C CYS A 257 -9.25 13.48 2.32
N ALA A 258 -9.34 14.79 2.52
CA ALA A 258 -8.43 15.54 3.39
C ALA A 258 -8.62 15.14 4.86
N GLU A 259 -9.86 15.00 5.32
CA GLU A 259 -10.18 14.52 6.66
C GLU A 259 -9.65 13.09 6.86
N MET A 260 -9.89 12.19 5.91
CA MET A 260 -9.37 10.82 5.97
C MET A 260 -7.84 10.79 6.04
N LYS A 261 -7.16 11.65 5.27
CA LYS A 261 -5.70 11.78 5.34
C LYS A 261 -5.26 12.26 6.72
N GLN A 262 -5.91 13.26 7.30
CA GLN A 262 -5.55 13.77 8.63
C GLN A 262 -5.75 12.71 9.72
N ARG A 263 -6.83 11.94 9.63
CA ARG A 263 -7.20 10.95 10.65
C ARG A 263 -6.39 9.66 10.58
N TYR A 264 -6.01 9.22 9.38
CA TYR A 264 -5.45 7.89 9.14
C TYR A 264 -4.05 7.90 8.51
N ALA A 265 -3.40 9.06 8.37
CA ALA A 265 -2.03 9.10 7.87
C ALA A 265 -1.07 8.34 8.78
N SER A 266 -0.21 7.55 8.16
CA SER A 266 0.94 6.91 8.78
C SER A 266 2.19 7.14 7.92
N PRO A 267 3.39 7.20 8.52
CA PRO A 267 4.62 7.31 7.76
C PRO A 267 4.84 6.07 6.90
N ARG A 268 5.50 6.25 5.76
CA ARG A 268 5.83 5.16 4.86
C ARG A 268 6.82 4.20 5.53
N LEU A 269 6.50 2.91 5.53
CA LEU A 269 7.35 1.87 6.11
C LEU A 269 8.38 1.31 5.11
N THR A 270 8.03 1.22 3.83
CA THR A 270 8.87 0.60 2.79
C THR A 270 9.61 1.65 1.96
N ARG A 271 10.84 1.33 1.54
CA ARG A 271 11.61 2.14 0.59
C ARG A 271 11.47 1.57 -0.82
N ILE A 272 11.57 2.43 -1.82
CA ILE A 272 11.66 2.03 -3.23
C ILE A 272 13.05 2.45 -3.67
N GLU A 273 13.88 1.46 -3.98
CA GLU A 273 15.26 1.64 -4.41
C GLU A 273 15.41 1.02 -5.79
N GLU A 274 16.16 1.68 -6.66
CA GLU A 274 16.57 1.10 -7.94
C GLU A 274 17.77 0.19 -7.66
N ARG A 275 17.56 -1.13 -7.69
CA ARG A 275 18.63 -2.15 -7.66
C ARG A 275 18.69 -2.81 -9.04
N GLU A 276 19.88 -2.92 -9.61
CA GLU A 276 20.11 -3.73 -10.81
C GLU A 276 19.67 -5.17 -10.52
N THR A 277 18.80 -5.71 -11.38
CA THR A 277 18.05 -6.94 -11.09
C THR A 277 18.84 -8.20 -11.41
N ASP A 278 19.89 -8.06 -12.24
CA ASP A 278 20.78 -9.14 -12.63
C ASP A 278 22.06 -9.03 -11.81
N LEU A 279 22.09 -9.72 -10.65
CA LEU A 279 23.37 -10.02 -10.01
C LEU A 279 24.13 -10.95 -10.95
N ASP A 280 25.16 -10.42 -11.60
CA ASP A 280 26.09 -11.26 -12.37
C ASP A 280 26.68 -12.32 -11.43
N VAL A 281 26.87 -13.54 -11.91
CA VAL A 281 27.43 -14.65 -11.11
C VAL A 281 28.76 -14.22 -10.49
N GLU A 282 29.48 -13.35 -11.19
CA GLU A 282 30.69 -12.69 -10.73
C GLU A 282 30.52 -11.99 -9.37
N ALA A 283 29.41 -11.29 -9.12
CA ALA A 283 29.15 -10.59 -7.84
C ALA A 283 28.86 -11.52 -6.65
N LEU A 284 28.67 -12.83 -6.91
CA LEU A 284 28.51 -13.88 -5.89
C LEU A 284 29.84 -14.50 -5.46
N ILE A 285 30.94 -14.15 -6.14
CA ILE A 285 32.27 -14.67 -5.88
C ILE A 285 33.11 -13.56 -5.24
N ARG A 286 33.93 -13.95 -4.26
CA ARG A 286 34.87 -13.03 -3.63
C ARG A 286 36.03 -12.74 -4.57
N GLU A 287 36.41 -11.46 -4.62
CA GLU A 287 37.65 -11.05 -5.27
C GLU A 287 38.86 -11.42 -4.41
N GLU A 288 39.64 -12.40 -4.87
CA GLU A 288 40.87 -12.86 -4.23
C GLU A 288 41.96 -13.09 -5.27
N THR A 289 43.22 -12.86 -4.88
CA THR A 289 44.36 -13.19 -5.73
C THR A 289 44.65 -14.69 -5.63
N VAL A 290 44.54 -15.39 -6.76
CA VAL A 290 44.75 -16.83 -6.86
C VAL A 290 45.89 -17.14 -7.83
N VAL A 291 46.53 -18.29 -7.61
CA VAL A 291 47.46 -18.88 -8.56
C VAL A 291 46.68 -19.89 -9.40
N LEU A 292 46.59 -19.62 -10.70
CA LEU A 292 46.05 -20.53 -11.69
C LEU A 292 47.20 -21.35 -12.28
N THR A 293 47.10 -22.68 -12.23
CA THR A 293 48.10 -23.56 -12.86
C THR A 293 47.45 -24.43 -13.92
N ILE A 294 48.08 -24.51 -15.08
CA ILE A 294 47.69 -25.38 -16.20
C ILE A 294 48.84 -26.35 -16.45
N SER A 295 48.55 -27.66 -16.40
CA SER A 295 49.53 -28.70 -16.71
C SER A 295 49.68 -28.93 -18.21
N HIS A 296 50.77 -29.58 -18.61
CA HIS A 296 51.02 -29.91 -20.02
C HIS A 296 49.95 -30.83 -20.60
N GLU A 297 49.40 -31.75 -19.78
CA GLU A 297 48.23 -32.56 -20.16
C GLU A 297 46.89 -31.78 -20.19
N GLY A 298 46.92 -30.46 -19.95
CA GLY A 298 45.75 -29.59 -20.03
C GLY A 298 44.85 -29.63 -18.79
N TYR A 299 45.37 -29.98 -17.61
CA TYR A 299 44.62 -29.87 -16.37
C TYR A 299 44.76 -28.50 -15.74
N VAL A 300 43.63 -27.86 -15.44
CA VAL A 300 43.56 -26.55 -14.80
C VAL A 300 43.02 -26.65 -13.36
N LYS A 301 43.62 -25.86 -12.47
CA LYS A 301 43.14 -25.63 -11.10
C LYS A 301 43.54 -24.23 -10.63
N ARG A 302 42.74 -23.68 -9.72
CA ARG A 302 43.10 -22.47 -8.97
C ARG A 302 43.41 -22.82 -7.52
N VAL A 303 44.38 -22.13 -6.96
CA VAL A 303 44.81 -22.29 -5.56
C VAL A 303 44.99 -20.88 -4.97
N PRO A 304 44.47 -20.60 -3.76
CA PRO A 304 44.69 -19.31 -3.10
C PRO A 304 46.19 -19.02 -2.95
N LEU A 305 46.63 -17.78 -3.22
CA LEU A 305 48.04 -17.38 -3.16
C LEU A 305 48.67 -17.67 -1.79
N ASP A 306 47.90 -17.55 -0.71
CA ASP A 306 48.31 -17.86 0.67
C ASP A 306 48.83 -19.30 0.85
N THR A 307 48.43 -20.22 -0.03
CA THR A 307 48.89 -21.62 -0.02
C THR A 307 50.37 -21.74 -0.45
N TYR A 308 50.89 -20.75 -1.17
CA TYR A 308 52.28 -20.69 -1.66
C TYR A 308 53.17 -19.80 -0.77
N ARG A 309 52.97 -19.82 0.55
CA ARG A 309 53.84 -19.08 1.50
C ARG A 309 55.32 -19.40 1.27
N GLN A 310 56.12 -18.34 1.13
CA GLN A 310 57.58 -18.39 1.09
C GLN A 310 58.11 -18.97 2.41
N GLN A 311 58.72 -20.16 2.35
CA GLN A 311 59.63 -20.62 3.41
C GLN A 311 61.02 -20.01 3.14
N GLY A 312 61.63 -19.43 4.17
CA GLY A 312 62.94 -18.76 4.05
C GLY A 312 64.05 -19.69 3.54
N ARG A 313 64.96 -19.09 2.76
CA ARG A 313 66.16 -19.65 2.09
C ARG A 313 65.92 -20.79 1.10
N GLY A 314 65.81 -20.44 -0.19
CA GLY A 314 66.44 -21.16 -1.32
C GLY A 314 66.14 -22.65 -1.53
N GLY A 315 65.14 -23.23 -0.88
CA GLY A 315 64.77 -24.63 -1.07
C GLY A 315 63.99 -24.83 -2.36
N ARG A 316 64.55 -25.57 -3.33
CA ARG A 316 63.89 -26.05 -4.57
C ARG A 316 62.80 -27.11 -4.31
N GLY A 317 62.06 -27.01 -3.19
CA GLY A 317 61.35 -28.14 -2.58
C GLY A 317 59.83 -27.98 -2.42
N VAL A 318 59.18 -27.03 -3.08
CA VAL A 318 57.73 -26.87 -2.98
C VAL A 318 57.05 -27.61 -4.14
N LYS A 319 56.70 -28.89 -3.94
CA LYS A 319 55.98 -29.69 -4.96
C LYS A 319 54.58 -29.12 -5.21
N ALA A 320 54.35 -28.65 -6.43
CA ALA A 320 53.10 -28.00 -6.87
C ALA A 320 52.06 -28.97 -7.46
N SER A 321 52.41 -30.26 -7.63
CA SER A 321 51.51 -31.33 -8.08
C SER A 321 52.12 -32.71 -7.77
N GLU A 322 51.30 -33.75 -7.56
CA GLU A 322 51.73 -35.14 -7.71
C GLU A 322 51.78 -35.48 -9.20
N ALA A 323 52.89 -35.14 -9.85
CA ALA A 323 53.14 -35.53 -11.23
C ALA A 323 53.23 -37.07 -11.31
N ARG A 324 52.39 -37.69 -12.14
CA ARG A 324 52.76 -38.97 -12.76
C ARG A 324 53.93 -38.67 -13.72
N ASP A 325 54.75 -39.67 -13.98
CA ASP A 325 55.89 -39.57 -14.90
C ASP A 325 55.50 -38.82 -16.20
N GLY A 326 55.92 -37.56 -16.32
CA GLY A 326 55.78 -36.75 -17.53
C GLY A 326 54.90 -35.48 -17.45
N ASP A 327 53.93 -35.35 -16.54
CA ASP A 327 53.05 -34.16 -16.49
C ASP A 327 53.62 -33.05 -15.58
N PHE A 328 53.96 -31.91 -16.17
CA PHE A 328 54.52 -30.74 -15.49
C PHE A 328 53.61 -29.52 -15.66
N ILE A 329 53.81 -28.51 -14.81
CA ILE A 329 53.08 -27.25 -14.92
C ILE A 329 53.66 -26.46 -16.10
N GLU A 330 52.87 -26.27 -17.14
CA GLU A 330 53.27 -25.52 -18.35
C GLU A 330 53.01 -24.02 -18.18
N HIS A 331 51.87 -23.67 -17.59
CA HIS A 331 51.51 -22.26 -17.35
C HIS A 331 51.15 -22.01 -15.89
N LEU A 332 51.65 -20.90 -15.37
CA LEU A 332 51.36 -20.39 -14.03
C LEU A 332 51.05 -18.90 -14.12
N PHE A 333 49.84 -18.54 -13.71
CA PHE A 333 49.39 -17.15 -13.67
C PHE A 333 48.99 -16.77 -12.25
N VAL A 334 49.29 -15.53 -11.86
CA VAL A 334 48.75 -14.91 -10.64
C VAL A 334 47.71 -13.90 -11.11
N ALA A 335 46.45 -14.14 -10.77
CA ALA A 335 45.33 -13.34 -11.25
C ALA A 335 44.26 -13.17 -10.16
N SER A 336 43.43 -12.14 -10.31
CA SER A 336 42.17 -12.02 -9.55
C SER A 336 41.20 -13.12 -9.99
N THR A 337 40.37 -13.61 -9.08
CA THR A 337 39.25 -14.52 -9.40
C THR A 337 38.31 -13.97 -10.48
N HIS A 338 38.23 -12.64 -10.59
CA HIS A 338 37.38 -11.91 -11.53
C HIS A 338 38.03 -11.66 -12.89
N ALA A 339 39.33 -11.95 -13.02
CA ALA A 339 40.05 -11.76 -14.27
C ALA A 339 39.56 -12.72 -15.37
N ASP A 340 39.65 -12.26 -16.61
CA ASP A 340 39.38 -13.09 -17.79
C ASP A 340 40.62 -13.94 -18.14
N LEU A 341 40.42 -15.25 -18.26
CA LEU A 341 41.36 -16.17 -18.88
C LEU A 341 41.01 -16.30 -20.36
N LEU A 342 41.93 -15.86 -21.22
CA LEU A 342 41.80 -15.97 -22.68
C LEU A 342 42.57 -17.19 -23.18
N CYS A 343 41.84 -18.19 -23.64
CA CYS A 343 42.37 -19.44 -24.18
C CYS A 343 42.40 -19.38 -25.70
N PHE A 344 43.60 -19.20 -26.26
CA PHE A 344 43.82 -19.17 -27.71
C PHE A 344 44.01 -20.60 -28.24
N THR A 345 43.25 -20.94 -29.28
CA THR A 345 43.33 -22.25 -29.93
C THR A 345 44.10 -22.18 -31.24
N ASN A 346 44.67 -23.31 -31.66
CA ASN A 346 45.36 -23.48 -32.95
C ASN A 346 44.44 -23.25 -34.16
N GLN A 347 43.11 -23.28 -33.99
CA GLN A 347 42.11 -22.98 -35.02
C GLN A 347 41.78 -21.49 -35.14
N GLY A 348 42.56 -20.61 -34.49
CA GLY A 348 42.37 -19.16 -34.57
C GLY A 348 41.16 -18.63 -33.78
N ARG A 349 40.61 -19.42 -32.85
CA ARG A 349 39.53 -18.99 -31.95
C ARG A 349 40.07 -18.66 -30.57
N VAL A 350 39.48 -17.65 -29.94
CA VAL A 350 39.69 -17.32 -28.53
C VAL A 350 38.45 -17.71 -27.73
N TYR A 351 38.66 -18.49 -26.68
CA TYR A 351 37.63 -18.77 -25.67
C TYR A 351 37.94 -17.93 -24.44
N ARG A 352 36.91 -17.32 -23.85
CA ARG A 352 37.01 -16.54 -22.62
C ARG A 352 36.30 -17.30 -21.51
N MET A 353 36.98 -17.49 -20.39
CA MET A 353 36.40 -18.00 -19.15
C MET A 353 36.90 -17.16 -17.98
N LYS A 354 36.11 -17.04 -16.91
CA LYS A 354 36.54 -16.31 -15.71
C LYS A 354 37.44 -17.19 -14.85
N VAL A 355 38.43 -16.60 -14.17
CA VAL A 355 39.37 -17.37 -13.33
C VAL A 355 38.64 -18.16 -12.23
N TYR A 356 37.53 -17.65 -11.68
CA TYR A 356 36.75 -18.37 -10.67
C TYR A 356 36.08 -19.66 -11.18
N GLU A 357 35.86 -19.80 -12.49
CA GLU A 357 35.27 -20.99 -13.11
C GLU A 357 36.25 -22.17 -13.09
N ALA A 358 37.56 -21.89 -12.98
CA ALA A 358 38.54 -22.93 -12.72
C ALA A 358 38.33 -23.53 -11.32
N PRO A 359 38.41 -24.87 -11.17
CA PRO A 359 38.11 -25.51 -9.90
C PRO A 359 39.16 -25.16 -8.85
N GLN A 360 38.70 -24.74 -7.67
CA GLN A 360 39.56 -24.58 -6.50
C GLN A 360 39.90 -25.95 -5.93
N MET A 361 41.16 -26.34 -5.99
CA MET A 361 41.63 -27.65 -5.52
C MET A 361 42.89 -27.53 -4.68
N SER A 362 43.21 -28.58 -3.93
CA SER A 362 44.46 -28.64 -3.17
C SER A 362 45.67 -28.54 -4.10
N ARG A 363 46.80 -28.04 -3.56
CA ARG A 363 48.04 -27.93 -4.33
C ARG A 363 48.48 -29.28 -4.91
N THR A 364 48.26 -30.39 -4.23
CA THR A 364 48.68 -31.73 -4.71
C THR A 364 47.72 -32.35 -5.73
N SER A 365 46.48 -31.84 -5.86
CA SER A 365 45.48 -32.36 -6.80
C SER A 365 45.89 -32.12 -8.26
N LYS A 366 45.44 -33.01 -9.16
CA LYS A 366 45.67 -32.88 -10.60
C LYS A 366 44.88 -31.73 -11.25
N GLY A 367 43.75 -31.32 -10.68
CA GLY A 367 42.85 -30.35 -11.31
C GLY A 367 41.77 -31.02 -12.17
N ARG A 368 41.12 -30.26 -13.06
CA ARG A 368 40.21 -30.78 -14.09
C ARG A 368 40.74 -30.47 -15.48
N ALA A 369 40.47 -31.35 -16.44
CA ALA A 369 40.84 -31.09 -17.83
C ALA A 369 40.13 -29.83 -18.35
N ILE A 370 40.90 -28.90 -18.90
CA ILE A 370 40.42 -27.59 -19.38
C ILE A 370 39.43 -27.74 -20.55
N VAL A 371 39.57 -28.82 -21.32
CA VAL A 371 38.65 -29.19 -22.41
C VAL A 371 37.22 -29.50 -21.94
N ASN A 372 37.03 -29.80 -20.65
CA ASN A 372 35.70 -30.00 -20.07
C ASN A 372 35.07 -28.70 -19.56
N LEU A 373 35.89 -27.65 -19.41
CA LEU A 373 35.44 -26.33 -18.96
C LEU A 373 35.20 -25.40 -20.15
N LEU A 374 35.96 -25.59 -21.22
CA LEU A 374 35.77 -24.92 -22.49
C LEU A 374 34.90 -25.81 -23.38
N GLU A 375 33.74 -25.32 -23.80
CA GLU A 375 32.90 -25.99 -24.80
C GLU A 375 33.57 -25.92 -26.19
N LEU A 376 34.68 -26.63 -26.35
CA LEU A 376 35.39 -26.72 -27.61
C LEU A 376 34.48 -27.37 -28.65
N ARG A 377 34.30 -26.72 -29.80
CA ARG A 377 33.56 -27.33 -30.90
C ARG A 377 34.28 -28.60 -31.36
N PRO A 378 33.55 -29.70 -31.65
CA PRO A 378 34.13 -30.84 -32.32
C PRO A 378 34.61 -30.42 -33.71
N ASP A 379 35.69 -31.06 -34.16
CA ASP A 379 36.31 -30.85 -35.47
C ASP A 379 35.37 -31.18 -36.64
#